data_AF-A0A7C7GKA4-F1
#
_entry.id   AF-A0A7C7GKA4-F1
#
_cell.length_a   1.000
_cell.length_b   1.000
_cell.length_c   1.000
_cell.angle_alpha   90.00
_cell.angle_beta   90.00
_cell.angle_gamma   90.00
#
_symmetry.space_group_name_H-M   'P 1'
#
loop_
_entity.id
_entity.type
_entity.pdbx_description
1 polymer ?
#
loop_
_entity_poly.entity_id
_entity_poly.type
_entity_poly.pdbx_seq_one_letter_code
_entity_poly.pdbx_strand_id
1 'polypeptide(L)' 'MIKAAIVGLGWWGQHIVSTLQNKSEKLEFVRAVDIDLKEKYKFAKENGLLLSTDFEETLNDDNID' A
#
# COMPACT_ATOMS: atom_id res chain seq x y z
N MET A 1 -12.41 8.27 6.55
CA MET A 1 -11.47 7.61 5.62
C MET A 1 -10.39 7.00 6.48
N ILE A 2 -10.22 5.68 6.43
CA ILE A 2 -9.14 4.95 7.10
C ILE A 2 -7.96 4.87 6.14
N LYS A 3 -6.80 5.31 6.57
CA LYS A 3 -5.53 5.19 5.86
C LYS A 3 -4.84 3.92 6.29
N ALA A 4 -4.74 2.97 5.37
CA ALA A 4 -4.18 1.65 5.65
C ALA A 4 -2.82 1.46 4.97
N ALA A 5 -2.00 0.62 5.59
CA ALA A 5 -0.89 -0.06 4.91
C ALA A 5 -1.32 -1.42 4.37
N ILE A 6 -0.65 -1.86 3.32
CA ILE A 6 -0.72 -3.25 2.84
C ILE A 6 0.68 -3.88 2.83
N VAL A 7 0.79 -5.06 3.43
CA VAL A 7 2.04 -5.84 3.45
C VAL A 7 1.91 -6.99 2.45
N GLY A 8 2.73 -6.92 1.41
CA GLY A 8 2.73 -7.82 0.26
C GLY A 8 1.90 -7.28 -0.90
N LEU A 9 2.56 -7.05 -2.04
CA LEU A 9 2.00 -6.70 -3.35
C LEU A 9 2.12 -7.87 -4.34
N GLY A 10 1.88 -9.08 -3.83
CA GLY A 10 1.56 -10.24 -4.65
C GLY A 10 0.20 -10.08 -5.35
N TRP A 11 -0.27 -11.15 -5.99
CA TRP A 11 -1.52 -11.11 -6.76
C TRP A 11 -2.72 -10.60 -5.95
N TRP A 12 -2.90 -11.11 -4.73
CA TRP A 12 -3.98 -10.67 -3.84
C TRP A 12 -3.83 -9.22 -3.35
N GLY A 13 -2.61 -8.81 -2.99
CA GLY A 13 -2.37 -7.44 -2.54
C GLY A 13 -2.71 -6.42 -3.63
N GLN A 14 -2.26 -6.67 -4.86
CA GLN A 14 -2.58 -5.83 -6.01
C GLN A 14 -4.08 -5.83 -6.32
N HIS A 15 -4.75 -6.98 -6.19
CA HIS A 15 -6.19 -7.08 -6.42
C HIS A 15 -7.00 -6.27 -5.39
N ILE A 16 -6.63 -6.35 -4.10
CA ILE A 16 -7.28 -5.60 -3.02
C ILE A 16 -7.11 -4.10 -3.23
N VAL A 17 -5.87 -3.63 -3.47
CA VAL A 17 -5.58 -2.22 -3.77
C VAL A 17 -6.40 -1.78 -4.99
N SER A 18 -6.34 -2.52 -6.10
CA SER A 18 -7.04 -2.15 -7.34
C SER A 18 -8.57 -2.10 -7.19
N THR A 19 -9.13 -2.83 -6.22
CA THR A 19 -10.57 -2.84 -5.93
C THR A 19 -11.00 -1.62 -5.11
N LEU A 20 -10.15 -1.12 -4.23
CA LEU A 20 -10.50 -0.10 -3.24
C LEU A 20 -9.93 1.28 -3.54
N GLN A 21 -8.73 1.36 -4.11
CA GLN A 21 -8.04 2.62 -4.37
C GLN A 21 -8.87 3.51 -5.30
N ASN A 22 -9.09 4.76 -4.88
CA ASN A 22 -9.92 5.75 -5.57
C ASN A 22 -11.40 5.32 -5.80
N LYS A 23 -11.86 4.24 -5.16
CA LYS A 23 -13.21 3.67 -5.31
C LYS A 23 -13.97 3.56 -4.00
N SER A 24 -13.27 3.58 -2.87
CA SER A 24 -13.84 3.53 -1.53
C SER A 24 -13.81 4.92 -0.89
N GLU A 25 -14.92 5.31 -0.25
CA GLU A 25 -15.00 6.52 0.59
C GLU A 25 -14.57 6.25 2.04
N LYS A 26 -14.32 4.98 2.38
CA LYS A 26 -14.05 4.54 3.75
C LYS A 26 -12.61 4.12 3.98
N LEU A 27 -11.90 3.65 2.96
CA LEU A 27 -10.55 3.11 3.07
C LEU A 27 -9.69 3.55 1.88
N GLU A 28 -8.48 3.99 2.18
CA GLU A 28 -7.45 4.36 1.20
C GLU A 28 -6.13 3.70 1.63
N PHE A 29 -5.43 3.06 0.69
CA PHE A 29 -4.08 2.59 0.97
C PHE A 29 -3.10 3.74 0.72
N VAL A 30 -2.26 4.04 1.71
CA VAL A 30 -1.25 5.13 1.61
C VAL A 30 0.18 4.58 1.58
N ARG A 31 0.36 3.34 2.03
CA ARG A 31 1.67 2.71 2.14
C ARG A 31 1.63 1.23 1.76
N ALA A 32 2.72 0.75 1.19
CA ALA A 32 2.92 -0.65 0.87
C ALA A 32 4.30 -1.13 1.33
N VAL A 33 4.34 -2.37 1.83
CA VAL A 33 5.58 -3.07 2.16
C VAL A 33 5.71 -4.29 1.26
N ASP A 34 6.80 -4.41 0.52
CA ASP A 34 7.12 -5.61 -0.26
C ASP A 34 8.62 -5.82 -0.33
N ILE A 35 9.06 -7.07 -0.38
CA ILE A 35 10.48 -7.43 -0.49
C ILE A 35 11.05 -7.12 -1.89
N ASP A 36 10.21 -7.06 -2.92
CA ASP A 36 10.63 -6.75 -4.29
C ASP A 36 10.22 -5.32 -4.69
N LEU A 37 11.01 -4.33 -4.29
CA LEU A 37 10.77 -2.94 -4.66
C LEU A 37 10.72 -2.74 -6.18
N LYS A 38 11.61 -3.41 -6.93
CA LYS A 38 11.78 -3.14 -8.35
C LYS A 38 10.56 -3.56 -9.14
N GLU A 39 10.03 -4.75 -8.86
CA GLU A 39 8.84 -5.25 -9.54
C GLU A 39 7.58 -4.47 -9.13
N LYS A 40 7.50 -4.06 -7.86
CA LYS A 40 6.28 -3.47 -7.30
C LYS A 40 6.22 -1.94 -7.39
N TYR A 41 7.34 -1.27 -7.67
CA TYR A 41 7.43 0.19 -7.72
C TYR A 41 6.42 0.82 -8.66
N LYS A 42 6.26 0.28 -9.88
CA LYS A 42 5.33 0.83 -10.86
C LYS A 42 3.89 0.78 -10.33
N PHE A 43 3.46 -0.37 -9.82
CA PHE A 43 2.12 -0.56 -9.28
C PHE A 43 1.87 0.36 -8.08
N ALA A 44 2.82 0.43 -7.15
CA ALA A 44 2.73 1.29 -5.98
C ALA A 44 2.60 2.77 -6.38
N LYS A 45 3.46 3.23 -7.29
CA LYS A 45 3.44 4.62 -7.78
C LYS A 45 2.14 4.96 -8.50
N GLU A 46 1.62 4.06 -9.34
CA GLU A 46 0.34 4.26 -10.05
C GLU A 46 -0.85 4.36 -9.09
N ASN A 47 -0.77 3.71 -7.93
CA ASN A 47 -1.81 3.75 -6.90
C ASN A 47 -1.54 4.76 -5.78
N GLY A 48 -0.47 5.58 -5.88
CA GLY A 48 -0.15 6.57 -4.86
C GLY A 48 0.38 6.00 -3.54
N LEU A 49 0.92 4.78 -3.55
CA LEU A 49 1.44 4.12 -2.36
C LEU A 49 2.91 4.46 -2.14
N LEU A 50 3.27 4.84 -0.92
CA LEU A 50 4.67 4.85 -0.49
C LEU A 50 5.16 3.41 -0.35
N LEU A 51 6.12 2.99 -1.18
CA LEU A 51 6.64 1.63 -1.17
C LEU A 51 7.96 1.54 -0.39
N SER A 52 8.06 0.58 0.51
CA SER A 52 9.28 0.29 1.29
C SER A 52 9.45 -1.21 1.51
N THR A 53 10.64 -1.64 1.93
CA THR A 53 10.89 -3.01 2.41
C THR A 53 10.76 -3.12 3.93
N ASP A 54 10.59 -1.99 4.61
CA ASP A 54 10.66 -1.90 6.07
C ASP A 54 9.26 -1.90 6.68
N PHE A 55 8.95 -3.00 7.38
CA PHE A 55 7.69 -3.14 8.09
C PHE A 55 7.64 -2.26 9.34
N GLU A 56 8.76 -2.07 10.03
CA GLU A 56 8.85 -1.28 11.26
C GLU A 56 8.60 0.20 10.97
N GLU A 57 9.13 0.73 9.86
CA GLU A 57 8.82 2.10 9.43
C GLU A 57 7.32 2.30 9.17
N THR A 58 6.61 1.24 8.77
CA THR A 58 5.16 1.28 8.54
C THR A 58 4.38 1.27 9.84
N LEU A 59 4.82 0.51 10.84
CA LEU A 59 4.20 0.49 12.18
C LEU A 59 4.36 1.82 12.92
N ASN A 60 5.41 2.58 12.60
CA ASN A 60 5.72 3.87 13.22
C ASN A 60 5.26 5.07 12.36
N ASP A 61 4.43 4.85 11.34
CA ASP A 61 3.94 5.90 10.44
C ASP A 61 2.65 6.54 10.98
N ASP A 62 2.77 7.75 11.52
CA ASP A 62 1.63 8.52 12.05
C ASP A 62 0.55 8.86 11.00
N ASN A 63 0.81 8.62 9.70
CA ASN A 63 -0.17 8.79 8.62
C ASN A 63 -1.04 7.54 8.39
N ILE A 64 -0.81 6.46 9.14
CA ILE A 64 -1.59 5.21 9.08
C ILE A 64 -2.45 5.12 10.35
N ASP A 65 -3.74 4.80 10.17
CA ASP A 65 -4.71 4.66 11.27
C ASP A 65 -4.61 3.31 12.01
#